data_AF-A0A1V8MAZ8-F1
#
_entry.id   AF-A0A1V8MAZ8-F1
#
_cell.length_a   1.000
_cell.length_b   1.000
_cell.length_c   1.000
_cell.angle_alpha   90.00
_cell.angle_beta   90.00
_cell.angle_gamma   90.00
#
_symmetry.space_group_name_H-M   'P 1'
#
loop_
_entity.id
_entity.type
_entity.pdbx_description
1 polymer ?
#
loop_
_entity_poly.entity_id
_entity_poly.type
_entity_poly.pdbx_seq_one_letter_code
_entity_poly.pdbx_strand_id
1 'polypeptide(L)'
;MIKAVFITSMTSLLLSACGDQQKKSPAIKVSVQKYKQAKVLKGTVLDEKGPVREGDINVVDETGRVVATASLDNSKNYSVEIPAGTTLPIVITVNPKGSSEKLKAVVISTAVSRYDISPLTTKIANRAKELGGYTRANMVLAADSTVGVPDANKTSTGFRGDPTTQYGGWH
;
A
#
# COMPACT_ATOMS: atom_id res chain seq x y z
N MET A 1 -83.89 19.84 -14.77
CA MET A 1 -83.23 18.78 -15.55
C MET A 1 -81.90 19.32 -16.07
N ILE A 2 -80.79 18.67 -15.68
CA ILE A 2 -79.49 18.50 -16.36
C ILE A 2 -79.16 19.57 -17.43
N LYS A 3 -78.09 20.38 -17.31
CA LYS A 3 -76.70 19.93 -17.54
C LYS A 3 -75.69 20.96 -17.04
N ALA A 4 -74.75 20.51 -16.21
CA ALA A 4 -73.52 21.20 -15.87
C ALA A 4 -72.51 21.07 -17.02
N VAL A 5 -71.71 22.10 -17.28
CA VAL A 5 -70.35 21.96 -17.82
C VAL A 5 -69.45 22.98 -17.13
N PHE A 6 -68.45 22.42 -16.46
CA PHE A 6 -67.51 23.03 -15.53
C PHE A 6 -66.40 23.76 -16.29
N ILE A 7 -66.09 24.98 -15.85
CA ILE A 7 -64.99 25.83 -16.34
C ILE A 7 -63.77 25.62 -15.43
N THR A 8 -62.65 25.27 -16.07
CA THR A 8 -61.23 25.45 -15.69
C THR A 8 -60.79 25.29 -14.24
N SER A 9 -59.85 24.37 -13.98
CA SER A 9 -58.62 24.71 -13.24
C SER A 9 -57.49 23.74 -13.55
N MET A 10 -56.46 24.28 -14.20
CA MET A 10 -55.17 23.66 -14.48
C MET A 10 -54.47 23.37 -13.14
N THR A 11 -54.43 22.11 -12.73
CA THR A 11 -53.74 21.71 -11.49
C THR A 11 -52.32 21.28 -11.83
N SER A 12 -51.38 22.20 -11.63
CA SER A 12 -49.94 21.98 -11.70
C SER A 12 -49.51 20.98 -10.62
N LEU A 13 -49.22 19.74 -11.01
CA LEU A 13 -48.50 18.79 -10.16
C LEU A 13 -47.00 19.11 -10.22
N LEU A 14 -46.56 20.04 -9.37
CA LEU A 14 -45.16 20.14 -8.97
C LEU A 14 -44.88 18.95 -8.05
N LEU A 15 -44.43 17.82 -8.61
CA LEU A 15 -43.73 16.81 -7.82
C LEU A 15 -42.37 17.40 -7.42
N SER A 16 -42.33 18.03 -6.26
CA SER A 16 -41.12 18.24 -5.47
C SER A 16 -40.60 16.87 -5.02
N ALA A 17 -39.83 16.23 -5.90
CA ALA A 17 -39.01 15.08 -5.53
C ALA A 17 -37.96 15.55 -4.52
N CYS A 18 -38.18 15.09 -3.30
CA CYS A 18 -37.44 15.35 -2.09
C CYS A 18 -35.95 15.03 -2.24
N GLY A 19 -35.11 16.02 -1.92
CA GLY A 19 -33.88 15.83 -1.15
C GLY A 19 -32.83 14.92 -1.76
N ASP A 20 -32.01 15.49 -2.64
CA ASP A 20 -30.65 15.00 -2.87
C ASP A 20 -29.84 15.25 -1.57
N GLN A 21 -30.00 14.37 -0.58
CA GLN A 21 -29.11 14.25 0.55
C GLN A 21 -27.78 13.74 0.00
N GLN A 22 -27.00 14.70 -0.50
CA GLN A 22 -25.59 14.56 -0.80
C GLN A 22 -24.95 13.94 0.45
N LYS A 23 -24.75 12.62 0.42
CA LYS A 23 -23.97 11.90 1.43
C LYS A 23 -22.58 12.50 1.38
N LYS A 24 -22.36 13.52 2.21
CA LYS A 24 -21.04 13.92 2.65
C LYS A 24 -20.52 12.74 3.45
N SER A 25 -19.95 11.76 2.74
CA SER A 25 -19.12 10.73 3.35
C SER A 25 -18.17 11.48 4.29
N PRO A 26 -18.13 11.15 5.59
CA PRO A 26 -17.16 11.74 6.49
C PRO A 26 -15.80 11.47 5.87
N ALA A 27 -15.11 12.52 5.43
CA ALA A 27 -13.73 12.39 5.01
C ALA A 27 -12.96 11.97 6.27
N ILE A 28 -12.73 10.67 6.42
CA ILE A 28 -11.89 10.12 7.48
C ILE A 28 -10.52 10.76 7.24
N LYS A 29 -10.19 11.78 8.04
CA LYS A 29 -8.87 12.40 8.00
C LYS A 29 -7.89 11.37 8.55
N VAL A 30 -7.35 10.54 7.67
CA VAL A 30 -6.25 9.62 8.01
C VAL A 30 -5.11 10.51 8.48
N SER A 31 -4.75 10.42 9.77
CA SER A 31 -3.71 11.25 10.35
C SER A 31 -2.38 10.93 9.69
N VAL A 32 -1.86 11.86 8.90
CA VAL A 32 -0.56 11.72 8.25
C VAL A 32 0.53 11.80 9.34
N GLN A 33 1.34 10.75 9.45
CA GLN A 33 2.41 10.71 10.45
C GLN A 33 3.64 11.46 9.94
N LYS A 34 4.36 12.12 10.86
CA LYS A 34 5.55 12.91 10.57
C LYS A 34 6.59 12.71 11.66
N TYR A 35 7.86 12.57 11.29
CA TYR A 35 8.94 12.54 12.26
C TYR A 35 9.11 13.92 12.90
N LYS A 36 8.98 14.01 14.23
CA LYS A 36 9.16 15.29 14.97
C LYS A 36 10.63 15.70 15.10
N GLN A 37 11.52 14.73 15.09
CA GLN A 37 12.97 14.88 15.19
C GLN A 37 13.62 13.88 14.24
N ALA A 38 14.92 14.06 13.97
CA ALA A 38 15.67 13.11 13.16
C ALA A 38 15.55 11.69 13.75
N LYS A 39 15.42 10.69 12.88
CA LYS A 39 15.18 9.31 13.28
C LYS A 39 16.07 8.37 12.49
N VAL A 40 16.88 7.61 13.21
CA VAL A 40 17.69 6.53 12.61
C VAL A 40 16.80 5.31 12.36
N LEU A 41 16.77 4.87 11.11
CA LEU A 41 16.21 3.59 10.69
C LEU A 41 17.34 2.61 10.42
N LYS A 42 17.14 1.35 10.84
CA LYS A 42 18.15 0.29 10.74
C LYS A 42 17.50 -1.04 10.35
N GLY A 43 18.30 -1.98 9.88
CA GLY A 43 17.81 -3.31 9.55
C GLY A 43 18.86 -4.12 8.81
N THR A 44 18.44 -5.29 8.34
CA THR A 44 19.26 -6.17 7.50
C THR A 44 18.79 -6.17 6.07
N VAL A 45 19.70 -6.44 5.13
CA VAL A 45 19.40 -6.57 3.71
C VAL A 45 19.76 -7.98 3.24
N LEU A 46 18.77 -8.66 2.68
CA LEU A 46 18.89 -9.99 2.09
C LEU A 46 18.31 -9.98 0.68
N ASP A 47 18.93 -10.68 -0.25
CA ASP A 47 18.37 -11.04 -1.55
C ASP A 47 18.12 -12.57 -1.61
N GLU A 48 17.71 -13.08 -2.78
CA GLU A 48 17.49 -14.52 -3.00
C GLU A 48 18.78 -15.36 -2.89
N LYS A 49 19.97 -14.74 -2.99
CA LYS A 49 21.29 -15.39 -2.90
C LYS A 49 21.88 -15.31 -1.49
N GLY A 50 21.34 -14.46 -0.63
CA GLY A 50 21.76 -14.31 0.76
C GLY A 50 21.96 -12.85 1.18
N PRO A 51 22.85 -12.57 2.15
CA PRO A 51 23.05 -11.22 2.64
C PRO A 51 23.69 -10.30 1.58
N VAL A 52 23.06 -9.15 1.32
CA VAL A 52 23.65 -8.09 0.48
C VAL A 52 24.60 -7.28 1.34
N ARG A 53 25.86 -7.13 0.93
CA ARG A 53 26.89 -6.41 1.71
C ARG A 53 27.40 -5.11 1.09
N GLU A 54 27.13 -4.90 -0.20
CA GLU A 54 27.53 -3.71 -0.95
C GLU A 54 26.35 -3.18 -1.75
N GLY A 55 26.13 -1.86 -1.76
CA GLY A 55 25.08 -1.23 -2.53
C GLY A 55 24.65 0.13 -2.00
N ASP A 56 23.82 0.82 -2.78
CA ASP A 56 23.33 2.16 -2.46
C ASP A 56 21.91 2.10 -1.89
N ILE A 57 21.67 2.88 -0.84
CA ILE A 57 20.38 3.01 -0.18
C ILE A 57 19.83 4.39 -0.46
N ASN A 58 18.63 4.45 -1.04
CA ASN A 58 17.89 5.68 -1.29
C ASN A 58 16.56 5.63 -0.54
N VAL A 59 16.28 6.67 0.23
CA VAL A 59 14.99 6.84 0.90
C VAL A 59 14.23 7.96 0.23
N VAL A 60 13.03 7.67 -0.25
CA VAL A 60 12.17 8.63 -0.95
C VAL A 60 10.86 8.84 -0.22
N ASP A 61 10.32 10.06 -0.29
CA ASP A 61 8.96 10.36 0.15
C ASP A 61 7.90 9.93 -0.88
N GLU A 62 6.62 10.11 -0.55
CA GLU A 62 5.50 9.78 -1.42
C GLU A 62 5.50 10.55 -2.76
N THR A 63 6.15 11.72 -2.81
CA THR A 63 6.32 12.54 -4.01
C THR A 63 7.51 12.09 -4.88
N GLY A 64 8.29 11.10 -4.42
CA GLY A 64 9.49 10.61 -5.09
C GLY A 64 10.74 11.44 -4.81
N ARG A 65 10.69 12.40 -3.88
CA ARG A 65 11.86 13.19 -3.51
C ARG A 65 12.76 12.38 -2.58
N VAL A 66 14.07 12.41 -2.83
CA VAL A 66 15.06 11.78 -1.95
C VAL A 66 15.14 12.57 -0.65
N VAL A 67 14.89 11.90 0.47
CA VAL A 67 14.94 12.50 1.82
C VAL A 67 16.17 12.07 2.61
N ALA A 68 16.77 10.93 2.26
CA ALA A 68 18.00 10.44 2.85
C ALA A 68 18.67 9.43 1.91
N THR A 69 19.99 9.29 2.04
CA THR A 69 20.79 8.28 1.35
C THR A 69 21.75 7.62 2.34
N ALA A 70 22.18 6.41 2.04
CA ALA A 70 23.21 5.67 2.75
C ALA A 70 23.85 4.65 1.80
N SER A 71 24.86 3.91 2.26
CA SER A 71 25.43 2.78 1.54
C SER A 71 25.58 1.57 2.46
N LEU A 72 25.59 0.39 1.85
CA LEU A 72 26.09 -0.83 2.47
C LEU A 72 27.57 -0.93 2.15
N ASP A 73 28.41 -1.03 3.17
CA ASP A 73 29.87 -1.17 3.04
C ASP A 73 30.33 -2.41 3.82
N ASN A 74 30.54 -3.51 3.10
CA ASN A 74 30.91 -4.83 3.59
C ASN A 74 30.07 -5.33 4.79
N SER A 75 28.81 -4.88 4.90
CA SER A 75 27.90 -5.17 6.01
C SER A 75 26.50 -5.40 5.47
N LYS A 76 25.82 -6.43 5.97
CA LYS A 76 24.39 -6.66 5.69
C LYS A 76 23.47 -5.73 6.48
N ASN A 77 23.99 -5.07 7.50
CA ASN A 77 23.23 -4.16 8.34
C ASN A 77 23.32 -2.76 7.75
N TYR A 78 22.19 -2.11 7.57
CA TYR A 78 22.14 -0.70 7.20
C TYR A 78 21.72 0.18 8.37
N SER A 79 22.09 1.45 8.26
CA SER A 79 21.64 2.54 9.13
C SER A 79 21.48 3.79 8.27
N VAL A 80 20.32 4.43 8.33
CA VAL A 80 20.04 5.68 7.61
C VAL A 80 19.32 6.64 8.53
N GLU A 81 19.77 7.89 8.56
CA GLU A 81 19.13 8.94 9.33
C GLU A 81 18.07 9.65 8.48
N ILE A 82 16.84 9.65 8.97
CA ILE A 82 15.72 10.35 8.34
C ILE A 82 15.58 11.72 9.00
N PRO A 83 15.59 12.82 8.24
CA PRO A 83 15.46 14.16 8.78
C PRO A 83 14.16 14.38 9.58
N ALA A 84 14.24 15.31 10.53
CA ALA A 84 13.04 15.83 11.16
C ALA A 84 12.12 16.46 10.10
N GLY A 85 10.82 16.25 10.26
CA GLY A 85 9.82 16.80 9.36
C GLY A 85 9.52 15.95 8.13
N THR A 86 10.17 14.80 7.96
CA THR A 86 9.77 13.83 6.94
C THR A 86 8.40 13.24 7.25
N THR A 87 7.50 13.37 6.27
CA THR A 87 6.14 12.85 6.30
C THR A 87 6.14 11.39 5.81
N LEU A 88 5.38 10.53 6.46
CA LEU A 88 5.16 9.15 6.03
C LEU A 88 3.97 9.05 5.07
N PRO A 89 3.97 8.08 4.14
CA PRO A 89 4.93 6.98 3.99
C PRO A 89 6.25 7.38 3.32
N ILE A 90 7.32 6.65 3.64
CA ILE A 90 8.60 6.70 2.90
C ILE A 90 9.00 5.31 2.41
N VAL A 91 9.72 5.25 1.30
CA VAL A 91 10.19 4.01 0.69
C VAL A 91 11.71 3.95 0.78
N ILE A 92 12.22 2.88 1.37
CA ILE A 92 13.65 2.56 1.38
C ILE A 92 13.90 1.64 0.18
N THR A 93 14.80 2.04 -0.71
CA THR A 93 15.24 1.23 -1.85
C THR A 93 16.72 0.94 -1.72
N VAL A 94 17.10 -0.33 -1.86
CA VAL A 94 18.49 -0.76 -1.95
C VAL A 94 18.79 -1.16 -3.39
N ASN A 95 19.91 -0.68 -3.91
CA ASN A 95 20.48 -1.09 -5.19
C ASN A 95 21.76 -1.88 -4.88
N PRO A 96 21.69 -3.22 -4.75
CA PRO A 96 22.86 -4.05 -4.51
C PRO A 96 23.90 -3.88 -5.61
N LYS A 97 25.17 -3.80 -5.24
CA LYS A 97 26.25 -3.76 -6.22
C LYS A 97 26.40 -5.14 -6.87
N GLY A 98 26.46 -5.18 -8.21
CA GLY A 98 26.54 -6.44 -8.95
C GLY A 98 25.19 -7.15 -9.16
N SER A 99 24.07 -6.52 -8.80
CA SER A 99 22.71 -6.97 -9.17
C SER A 99 21.93 -5.84 -9.81
N SER A 100 21.06 -6.17 -10.77
CA SER A 100 20.06 -5.22 -11.29
C SER A 100 18.77 -5.23 -10.47
N GLU A 101 18.61 -6.21 -9.57
CA GLU A 101 17.41 -6.36 -8.76
C GLU A 101 17.42 -5.36 -7.59
N LYS A 102 16.42 -4.48 -7.57
CA LYS A 102 16.23 -3.50 -6.50
C LYS A 102 15.36 -4.06 -5.41
N LEU A 103 15.82 -3.94 -4.17
CA LEU A 103 15.06 -4.37 -3.00
C LEU A 103 14.36 -3.17 -2.36
N LYS A 104 13.17 -3.37 -1.78
CA LYS A 104 12.37 -2.30 -1.19
C LYS A 104 11.75 -2.69 0.15
N ALA A 105 11.60 -1.69 1.01
CA ALA A 105 10.75 -1.73 2.19
C ALA A 105 10.02 -0.38 2.35
N VAL A 106 8.85 -0.42 2.99
CA VAL A 106 7.98 0.75 3.17
C VAL A 106 7.79 1.02 4.65
N VAL A 107 7.98 2.29 5.01
CA VAL A 107 7.87 2.78 6.38
C VAL A 107 6.58 3.59 6.49
N ILE A 108 5.62 3.06 7.24
CA ILE A 108 4.30 3.68 7.45
C ILE A 108 4.02 4.10 8.90
N SER A 109 4.98 3.87 9.80
CA SER A 109 4.85 4.23 11.22
C SER A 109 6.13 4.84 11.77
N THR A 110 5.99 5.92 12.54
CA THR A 110 7.11 6.56 13.25
C THR A 110 7.52 5.80 14.52
N ALA A 111 6.71 4.85 14.98
CA ALA A 111 6.93 4.08 16.21
C ALA A 111 8.05 3.04 16.06
N VAL A 112 8.23 2.50 14.86
CA VAL A 112 9.19 1.43 14.57
C VAL A 112 10.42 2.02 13.88
N SER A 113 11.59 1.52 14.26
CA SER A 113 12.89 1.99 13.71
C SER A 113 13.70 0.87 13.06
N ARG A 114 13.18 -0.36 13.10
CA ARG A 114 13.82 -1.54 12.50
C ARG A 114 12.98 -2.04 11.33
N TYR A 115 13.57 -2.10 10.15
CA TYR A 115 12.93 -2.56 8.92
C TYR A 115 13.92 -3.44 8.16
N ASP A 116 13.66 -4.74 8.09
CA ASP A 116 14.45 -5.63 7.25
C ASP A 116 14.00 -5.49 5.79
N ILE A 117 14.95 -5.65 4.87
CA ILE A 117 14.76 -5.49 3.44
C ILE A 117 15.05 -6.82 2.77
N SER A 118 14.06 -7.36 2.06
CA SER A 118 14.13 -8.67 1.42
C SER A 118 13.27 -8.74 0.14
N PRO A 119 13.35 -9.83 -0.63
CA PRO A 119 12.44 -10.06 -1.75
C PRO A 119 10.97 -10.05 -1.30
N LEU A 120 10.67 -10.57 -0.10
CA LEU A 120 9.31 -10.56 0.45
C LEU A 120 8.82 -9.12 0.72
N THR A 121 9.61 -8.28 1.38
CA THR A 121 9.21 -6.89 1.62
C THR A 121 9.07 -6.10 0.32
N THR A 122 9.86 -6.46 -0.69
CA THR A 122 9.78 -5.89 -2.04
C THR A 122 8.46 -6.26 -2.71
N LYS A 123 8.04 -7.53 -2.64
CA LYS A 123 6.73 -7.99 -3.13
C LYS A 123 5.57 -7.28 -2.41
N ILE A 124 5.64 -7.15 -1.08
CA ILE A 124 4.63 -6.43 -0.29
C ILE A 124 4.56 -4.97 -0.72
N ALA A 125 5.69 -4.29 -0.87
CA ALA A 125 5.74 -2.90 -1.30
C ALA A 125 5.10 -2.73 -2.69
N ASN A 126 5.49 -3.55 -3.67
CA ASN A 126 4.94 -3.50 -5.01
C ASN A 126 3.42 -3.76 -4.99
N ARG A 127 2.97 -4.78 -4.24
CA ARG A 127 1.55 -5.12 -4.12
C ARG A 127 0.73 -4.01 -3.47
N ALA A 128 1.25 -3.36 -2.43
CA ALA A 128 0.59 -2.22 -1.80
C ALA A 128 0.47 -1.04 -2.78
N LYS A 129 1.50 -0.82 -3.61
CA LYS A 129 1.46 0.23 -4.63
C LYS A 129 0.38 -0.06 -5.69
N GLU A 130 0.23 -1.31 -6.12
CA GLU A 130 -0.85 -1.75 -7.02
C GLU A 130 -2.25 -1.57 -6.41
N LEU A 131 -2.38 -1.74 -5.09
CA LEU A 131 -3.62 -1.52 -4.35
C LEU A 131 -3.97 -0.03 -4.14
N GLY A 132 -3.24 0.88 -4.78
CA GLY A 132 -3.51 2.33 -4.73
C GLY A 132 -2.63 3.11 -3.75
N GLY A 133 -1.52 2.53 -3.28
CA GLY A 133 -0.50 3.26 -2.50
C GLY A 133 -0.24 2.70 -1.11
N TYR A 134 0.69 3.30 -0.38
CA TYR A 134 1.23 2.78 0.88
C TYR A 134 0.40 3.14 2.12
N THR A 135 -0.92 3.00 2.03
CA THR A 135 -1.78 3.16 3.20
C THR A 135 -1.65 1.97 4.14
N ARG A 136 -1.99 2.13 5.43
CA ARG A 136 -1.99 1.01 6.38
C ARG A 136 -2.87 -0.14 5.90
N ALA A 137 -4.05 0.15 5.35
CA ALA A 137 -4.96 -0.87 4.83
C ALA A 137 -4.34 -1.64 3.66
N ASN A 138 -3.74 -0.94 2.70
CA ASN A 138 -3.10 -1.56 1.54
C ASN A 138 -1.86 -2.37 1.92
N MET A 139 -1.06 -1.89 2.88
CA MET A 139 0.11 -2.63 3.36
C MET A 139 -0.30 -3.92 4.08
N VAL A 140 -1.37 -3.90 4.87
CA VAL A 140 -1.91 -5.10 5.53
C VAL A 140 -2.43 -6.10 4.48
N LEU A 141 -3.23 -5.64 3.53
CA LEU A 141 -3.76 -6.48 2.45
C LEU A 141 -2.64 -7.02 1.53
N ALA A 142 -1.62 -6.22 1.26
CA ALA A 142 -0.46 -6.63 0.50
C ALA A 142 0.36 -7.70 1.23
N ALA A 143 0.58 -7.53 2.54
CA ALA A 143 1.21 -8.56 3.35
C ALA A 143 0.42 -9.86 3.28
N ASP A 144 -0.87 -9.83 3.60
CA ASP A 144 -1.75 -11.00 3.59
C ASP A 144 -1.79 -11.72 2.24
N SER A 145 -1.90 -10.98 1.13
CA SER A 145 -1.94 -11.57 -0.21
C SER A 145 -0.59 -12.08 -0.75
N THR A 146 0.53 -11.75 -0.09
CA THR A 146 1.87 -12.22 -0.50
C THR A 146 2.32 -13.48 0.24
N VAL A 147 1.71 -13.84 1.37
CA VAL A 147 2.07 -15.04 2.15
C VAL A 147 1.39 -16.34 1.71
N GLY A 148 0.51 -16.36 0.69
CA GLY A 148 -0.45 -17.47 0.59
C GLY A 148 -0.81 -18.11 -0.76
N VAL A 149 -0.27 -17.74 -1.93
CA VAL A 149 -0.66 -18.44 -3.18
C VAL A 149 0.48 -18.47 -4.21
N PRO A 150 0.98 -19.66 -4.61
CA PRO A 150 1.88 -19.80 -5.75
C PRO A 150 1.25 -19.19 -7.01
N ASP A 151 2.02 -18.44 -7.79
CA ASP A 151 1.49 -17.72 -8.96
C ASP A 151 0.83 -18.65 -9.99
N ALA A 152 1.19 -19.93 -10.01
CA ALA A 152 0.54 -20.98 -10.81
C ALA A 152 -0.98 -21.13 -10.52
N ASN A 153 -1.46 -20.74 -9.33
CA ASN A 153 -2.86 -20.83 -8.93
C ASN A 153 -3.63 -19.51 -9.08
N LYS A 154 -2.99 -18.43 -9.59
CA LYS A 154 -3.63 -17.12 -9.83
C LYS A 154 -3.99 -16.96 -11.30
N THR A 155 -5.17 -17.44 -11.72
CA THR A 155 -5.70 -17.17 -13.07
C THR A 155 -6.57 -15.90 -13.09
N SER A 156 -6.66 -15.23 -14.23
CA SER A 156 -7.34 -13.93 -14.43
C SER A 156 -8.87 -13.95 -14.22
N THR A 157 -9.47 -15.08 -13.85
CA THR A 157 -10.93 -15.24 -13.71
C THR A 157 -11.41 -15.49 -12.27
N GLY A 158 -10.52 -15.36 -11.28
CA GLY A 158 -10.86 -15.55 -9.87
C GLY A 158 -10.64 -16.98 -9.35
N PHE A 159 -10.71 -17.12 -8.03
CA PHE A 159 -10.46 -18.35 -7.27
C PHE A 159 -11.44 -19.44 -7.68
N ARG A 160 -11.04 -20.36 -8.57
CA ARG A 160 -11.72 -21.65 -8.72
C ARG A 160 -11.36 -22.49 -7.51
N GLY A 161 -12.17 -22.36 -6.48
CA GLY A 161 -12.08 -23.21 -5.30
C GLY A 161 -12.17 -24.67 -5.71
N ASP A 162 -11.05 -25.38 -5.57
CA ASP A 162 -10.99 -26.61 -4.80
C ASP A 162 -9.53 -26.95 -4.46
N PRO A 163 -9.05 -26.61 -3.25
CA PRO A 163 -7.70 -26.95 -2.80
C PRO A 163 -7.52 -28.46 -2.49
N THR A 164 -8.57 -29.28 -2.56
CA THR A 164 -8.48 -30.72 -2.20
C THR A 164 -7.92 -31.62 -3.29
N THR A 165 -7.67 -31.09 -4.50
CA THR A 165 -7.10 -31.89 -5.60
C THR A 165 -5.56 -31.82 -5.71
N GLN A 166 -4.90 -30.90 -5.00
CA GLN A 166 -3.44 -30.73 -5.09
C GLN A 166 -2.65 -31.50 -4.02
N TYR A 167 -3.31 -32.03 -2.98
CA TYR A 167 -2.72 -32.97 -2.04
C TYR A 167 -3.40 -34.31 -2.25
N GLY A 168 -2.70 -35.20 -2.97
CA GLY A 168 -3.17 -36.52 -3.38
C GLY A 168 -3.91 -37.27 -2.26
N GLY A 169 -4.93 -38.00 -2.69
CA GLY A 169 -5.78 -38.83 -1.83
C GLY A 169 -4.96 -39.66 -0.85
N TRP A 170 -5.38 -39.60 0.40
CA TRP A 170 -4.96 -40.55 1.42
C TRP A 170 -5.53 -41.93 1.05
N HIS A 171 -4.66 -42.81 0.58
CA HIS A 171 -4.80 -44.25 0.73
C HIS A 171 -3.89 -44.71 1.88
#